data_AF-A0A7S0BL73-F1
#
_entry.id   AF-A0A7S0BL73-F1
#
_cell.length_a   1.000
_cell.length_b   1.000
_cell.length_c   1.000
_cell.angle_alpha   90.00
_cell.angle_beta   90.00
_cell.angle_gamma   90.00
#
_symmetry.space_group_name_H-M   'P 1'
#
loop_
_entity.id
_entity.type
_entity.pdbx_description
1 polymer ?
#
loop_
_entity_poly.entity_id
_entity_poly.type
_entity_poly.pdbx_seq_one_letter_code
_entity_poly.pdbx_strand_id
1 'polypeptide(L)'
;RMWTPRHSVLDGSHTLWTSVARPYRETILAFLEHFRFQLRDTQFDFRNGSVGNFFLSGARCFFKSLEAATLILSRVLKMDEGVRVLPAILTEKRVCLVAELENGSLLHGQNLISHPGGKVEESKLQRLPSKIRRIFYNG
;
A
#
# COMPACT_ATOMS: atom_id res chain seq x y z
N ARG A 1 10.13 -21.69 -17.85
CA ARG A 1 9.99 -20.34 -18.46
C ARG A 1 10.75 -19.35 -17.58
N MET A 2 11.94 -18.94 -18.01
CA MET A 2 12.84 -18.05 -17.27
C MET A 2 12.27 -16.63 -17.24
N TRP A 3 11.99 -16.10 -16.05
CA TRP A 3 11.69 -14.68 -15.83
C TRP A 3 12.98 -13.87 -16.03
N THR A 4 12.97 -12.85 -16.90
CA THR A 4 14.00 -11.81 -16.87
C THR A 4 13.62 -10.75 -15.82
N PRO A 5 14.46 -10.44 -14.82
CA PRO A 5 14.01 -9.84 -13.56
C PRO A 5 14.29 -8.32 -13.45
N ARG A 6 13.58 -7.67 -12.52
CA ARG A 6 13.74 -6.29 -12.00
C ARG A 6 13.17 -5.12 -12.83
N HIS A 7 13.32 -5.11 -14.16
CA HIS A 7 13.00 -3.93 -14.98
C HIS A 7 11.72 -4.02 -15.82
N SER A 8 11.19 -5.22 -16.05
CA SER A 8 10.10 -5.43 -17.01
C SER A 8 8.81 -4.67 -16.69
N VAL A 9 8.57 -4.40 -15.40
CA VAL A 9 7.42 -3.59 -14.98
C VAL A 9 7.64 -2.12 -15.32
N LEU A 10 8.85 -1.58 -15.14
CA LEU A 10 9.16 -0.15 -15.36
C LEU A 10 9.40 0.21 -16.83
N ASP A 11 10.00 -0.70 -17.60
CA ASP A 11 10.23 -0.50 -19.04
C ASP A 11 8.95 -0.68 -19.89
N GLY A 12 7.84 -1.08 -19.24
CA GLY A 12 6.55 -1.25 -19.90
C GLY A 12 6.42 -2.55 -20.71
N SER A 13 7.40 -3.45 -20.68
CA SER A 13 7.40 -4.71 -21.44
C SER A 13 6.61 -5.85 -20.77
N HIS A 14 6.32 -5.73 -19.47
CA HIS A 14 5.58 -6.76 -18.73
C HIS A 14 4.14 -6.93 -19.22
N THR A 15 3.65 -8.17 -19.27
CA THR A 15 2.29 -8.53 -19.76
C THR A 15 1.15 -7.92 -18.96
N LEU A 16 1.43 -7.45 -17.74
CA LEU A 16 0.50 -6.64 -16.93
C LEU A 16 -0.04 -5.43 -17.72
N TRP A 17 0.76 -4.89 -18.64
CA TRP A 17 0.44 -3.69 -19.37
C TRP A 17 -0.36 -3.90 -20.65
N THR A 18 -0.58 -5.17 -21.07
CA THR A 18 -1.20 -5.50 -22.35
C THR A 18 -2.61 -4.93 -22.49
N SER A 19 -3.39 -4.87 -21.42
CA SER A 19 -4.76 -4.33 -21.40
C SER A 19 -4.85 -2.86 -21.00
N VAL A 20 -3.72 -2.22 -20.67
CA VAL A 20 -3.70 -0.83 -20.21
C VAL A 20 -3.42 0.11 -21.37
N ALA A 21 -4.39 0.98 -21.68
CA ALA A 21 -4.22 1.96 -22.75
C ALA A 21 -3.03 2.90 -22.49
N ARG A 22 -2.32 3.27 -23.56
CA ARG A 22 -1.01 3.94 -23.50
C ARG A 22 -0.95 5.14 -22.54
N PRO A 23 -1.89 6.10 -22.54
CA PRO A 23 -1.80 7.27 -21.64
C PRO A 23 -1.84 6.88 -20.16
N TYR A 24 -2.67 5.90 -19.81
CA TYR A 24 -2.79 5.37 -18.45
C TYR A 24 -1.53 4.61 -18.05
N ARG A 25 -1.00 3.79 -18.95
CA ARG A 25 0.25 3.05 -18.73
C ARG A 25 1.40 4.01 -18.47
N GLU A 26 1.60 5.00 -19.33
CA GLU A 26 2.68 5.99 -19.18
C GLU A 26 2.55 6.78 -17.86
N THR A 27 1.31 7.13 -17.47
CA THR A 27 1.03 7.75 -16.18
C THR A 27 1.43 6.84 -15.02
N ILE A 28 1.05 5.56 -15.05
CA ILE A 28 1.40 4.61 -13.99
C ILE A 28 2.91 4.46 -13.89
N LEU A 29 3.60 4.24 -15.02
CA LEU A 29 5.05 4.05 -15.08
C LEU A 29 5.80 5.26 -14.50
N ALA A 30 5.35 6.48 -14.80
CA ALA A 30 5.95 7.70 -14.25
C ALA A 30 5.93 7.74 -12.72
N PHE A 31 4.82 7.33 -12.08
CA PHE A 31 4.73 7.27 -10.62
C PHE A 31 5.49 6.09 -10.01
N LEU A 32 5.60 4.96 -10.71
CA LEU A 32 6.45 3.84 -10.27
C LEU A 32 7.93 4.23 -10.30
N GLU A 33 8.36 4.93 -11.34
CA GLU A 33 9.71 5.47 -11.47
C GLU A 33 9.99 6.52 -10.39
N HIS A 34 9.03 7.42 -10.13
CA HIS A 34 9.13 8.38 -9.04
C HIS A 34 9.24 7.70 -7.68
N PHE A 35 8.42 6.68 -7.41
CA PHE A 35 8.49 5.89 -6.17
C PHE A 35 9.90 5.29 -5.99
N ARG A 36 10.43 4.61 -7.01
CA ARG A 36 11.79 4.04 -6.98
C ARG A 36 12.85 5.10 -6.71
N PHE A 37 12.73 6.26 -7.36
CA PHE A 37 13.64 7.38 -7.14
C PHE A 37 13.59 7.88 -5.69
N GLN A 38 12.40 7.98 -5.09
CA GLN A 38 12.23 8.41 -3.70
C GLN A 38 12.81 7.40 -2.69
N LEU A 39 12.83 6.10 -3.01
CA LEU A 39 13.48 5.09 -2.17
C LEU A 39 15.00 5.24 -2.14
N ARG A 40 15.59 5.93 -3.12
CA ARG A 40 17.06 6.01 -3.33
C ARG A 40 17.71 4.64 -3.45
N ASP A 41 16.94 3.64 -3.87
CA ASP A 41 17.38 2.26 -4.01
C ASP A 41 17.22 1.82 -5.47
N THR A 42 18.36 1.72 -6.16
CA THR A 42 18.39 1.26 -7.56
C THR A 42 18.21 -0.25 -7.68
N GLN A 43 18.31 -0.98 -6.57
CA GLN A 43 18.11 -2.43 -6.48
C GLN A 43 16.70 -2.82 -6.04
N PHE A 44 15.83 -1.84 -5.78
CA PHE A 44 14.46 -2.11 -5.38
C PHE A 44 13.74 -3.01 -6.40
N ASP A 45 13.13 -4.08 -5.91
CA ASP A 45 12.48 -5.09 -6.72
C ASP A 45 10.95 -5.04 -6.52
N PHE A 46 10.23 -4.86 -7.63
CA PHE A 46 8.78 -4.78 -7.64
C PHE A 46 8.08 -6.15 -7.48
N ARG A 47 8.83 -7.26 -7.53
CA ARG A 47 8.26 -8.61 -7.35
C ARG A 47 7.59 -8.77 -5.99
N ASN A 48 6.51 -9.56 -5.95
CA ASN A 48 5.68 -9.84 -4.77
C ASN A 48 4.98 -8.61 -4.16
N GLY A 49 5.12 -7.43 -4.76
CA GLY A 49 4.40 -6.23 -4.36
C GLY A 49 3.17 -5.94 -5.24
N SER A 50 2.27 -5.12 -4.73
CA SER A 50 1.12 -4.61 -5.49
C SER A 50 1.51 -3.38 -6.29
N VAL A 51 1.33 -3.43 -7.61
CA VAL A 51 1.56 -2.29 -8.52
C VAL A 51 0.69 -1.09 -8.13
N GLY A 52 -0.55 -1.33 -7.69
CA GLY A 52 -1.43 -0.28 -7.19
C GLY A 52 -0.88 0.41 -5.93
N ASN A 53 -0.26 -0.35 -5.01
CA ASN A 53 0.35 0.21 -3.80
C ASN A 53 1.60 1.04 -4.14
N PHE A 54 2.44 0.57 -5.06
CA PHE A 54 3.60 1.33 -5.52
C PHE A 54 3.19 2.61 -6.23
N PHE A 55 2.18 2.55 -7.11
CA PHE A 55 1.62 3.71 -7.77
C PHE A 55 1.09 4.73 -6.76
N LEU A 56 0.24 4.29 -5.81
CA LEU A 56 -0.36 5.17 -4.80
C LEU A 56 0.72 5.79 -3.90
N SER A 57 1.76 5.02 -3.56
CA SER A 57 2.90 5.51 -2.79
C SER A 57 3.70 6.56 -3.57
N GLY A 58 3.99 6.30 -4.85
CA GLY A 58 4.64 7.26 -5.73
C GLY A 58 3.84 8.54 -5.92
N ALA A 59 2.54 8.43 -6.17
CA ALA A 59 1.63 9.56 -6.29
C ALA A 59 1.56 10.38 -4.99
N ARG A 60 1.42 9.73 -3.83
CA ARG A 60 1.43 10.40 -2.53
C ARG A 60 2.76 11.11 -2.27
N CYS A 61 3.88 10.47 -2.58
CA CYS A 61 5.20 11.08 -2.44
C CYS A 61 5.38 12.32 -3.32
N PHE A 62 4.81 12.30 -4.53
CA PHE A 62 4.85 13.42 -5.47
C PHE A 62 3.96 14.59 -5.01
N PHE A 63 2.68 14.32 -4.72
CA PHE A 63 1.72 15.36 -4.35
C PHE A 63 1.83 15.84 -2.90
N LYS A 64 2.50 15.07 -2.03
CA LYS A 64 2.47 15.27 -0.57
C LYS A 64 1.04 15.32 0.01
N SER A 65 0.10 14.65 -0.66
CA SER A 65 -1.31 14.60 -0.30
C SER A 65 -1.86 13.22 -0.61
N LEU A 66 -2.46 12.57 0.40
CA LEU A 66 -3.18 11.31 0.23
C LEU A 66 -4.43 11.50 -0.63
N GLU A 67 -5.15 12.62 -0.48
CA GLU A 67 -6.35 12.93 -1.26
C GLU A 67 -6.04 13.07 -2.75
N ALA A 68 -5.00 13.84 -3.10
CA ALA A 68 -4.58 13.99 -4.48
C ALA A 68 -4.13 12.65 -5.08
N ALA A 69 -3.43 11.82 -4.29
CA ALA A 69 -3.01 10.48 -4.69
C ALA A 69 -4.21 9.54 -4.93
N THR A 70 -5.24 9.58 -4.08
CA THR A 70 -6.48 8.81 -4.27
C THR A 70 -7.29 9.31 -5.47
N LEU A 71 -7.33 10.62 -5.70
CA LEU A 71 -7.98 11.21 -6.86
C LEU A 71 -7.33 10.76 -8.17
N ILE A 72 -6.00 10.81 -8.28
CA ILE A 72 -5.34 10.37 -9.53
C ILE A 72 -5.52 8.87 -9.74
N LEU A 73 -5.54 8.06 -8.66
CA LEU A 73 -5.83 6.64 -8.72
C LEU A 73 -7.23 6.38 -9.30
N SER A 74 -8.26 7.13 -8.88
CA SER A 74 -9.61 6.94 -9.41
C SER A 74 -9.69 7.25 -10.91
N ARG A 75 -8.94 8.26 -11.39
CA ARG A 75 -8.85 8.58 -12.82
C ARG A 75 -8.11 7.50 -13.60
N VAL A 76 -7.02 6.97 -13.06
CA VAL A 76 -6.26 5.89 -13.71
C VAL A 76 -7.08 4.60 -13.80
N LEU A 77 -7.88 4.31 -12.77
CA LEU A 77 -8.80 3.16 -12.74
C LEU A 77 -10.08 3.36 -13.57
N LYS A 78 -10.27 4.53 -14.19
CA LYS A 78 -11.47 4.88 -14.96
C LYS A 78 -12.76 4.68 -14.14
N MET A 79 -12.73 5.08 -12.88
CA MET A 79 -13.93 5.01 -12.03
C MET A 79 -15.01 5.96 -12.56
N ASP A 80 -16.27 5.53 -12.46
CA ASP A 80 -17.42 6.35 -12.87
C ASP A 80 -17.51 7.65 -12.06
N GLU A 81 -18.05 8.71 -12.65
CA GLU A 81 -18.11 10.05 -12.05
C GLU A 81 -18.94 10.09 -10.74
N GLY A 82 -19.87 9.14 -10.56
CA GLY A 82 -20.66 9.00 -9.33
C GLY A 82 -19.91 8.28 -8.19
N VAL A 83 -18.76 7.67 -8.45
CA VAL A 83 -18.01 6.89 -7.47
C VAL A 83 -16.87 7.73 -6.89
N ARG A 84 -16.84 7.84 -5.56
CA ARG A 84 -15.74 8.50 -4.84
C ARG A 84 -15.05 7.55 -3.90
N VAL A 85 -13.72 7.58 -3.94
CA VAL A 85 -12.85 6.88 -2.98
C VAL A 85 -12.24 7.94 -2.08
N LEU A 86 -12.50 7.84 -0.78
CA LEU A 86 -11.99 8.76 0.23
C LEU A 86 -11.31 7.98 1.36
N PRO A 87 -10.14 8.41 1.85
CA PRO A 87 -9.54 7.84 3.05
C PRO A 87 -10.48 7.99 4.26
N ALA A 88 -10.59 6.95 5.08
CA ALA A 88 -11.39 7.02 6.32
C ALA A 88 -10.82 8.00 7.34
N ILE A 89 -9.51 8.27 7.27
CA ILE A 89 -8.83 9.28 8.10
C ILE A 89 -8.06 10.20 7.16
N LEU A 90 -8.39 11.48 7.21
CA LEU A 90 -7.80 12.51 6.38
C LEU A 90 -6.63 13.17 7.10
N THR A 91 -5.46 12.54 7.03
CA THR A 91 -4.24 13.08 7.61
C THR A 91 -3.03 12.63 6.81
N GLU A 92 -2.05 13.52 6.72
CA GLU A 92 -0.75 13.18 6.13
C GLU A 92 0.17 12.46 7.11
N LYS A 93 -0.19 12.42 8.40
CA LYS A 93 0.55 11.68 9.42
C LYS A 93 0.28 10.18 9.34
N ARG A 94 1.24 9.39 9.81
CA ARG A 94 1.04 7.94 9.96
C ARG A 94 0.17 7.69 11.18
N VAL A 95 -1.03 7.15 10.95
CA VAL A 95 -1.90 6.68 12.03
C VAL A 95 -1.69 5.19 12.23
N CYS A 96 -1.57 4.78 13.48
CA CYS A 96 -1.44 3.40 13.91
C CYS A 96 -2.69 2.97 14.69
N LEU A 97 -3.18 1.76 14.42
CA LEU A 97 -4.23 1.15 15.24
C LEU A 97 -3.62 0.58 16.52
N VAL A 98 -4.20 0.91 17.67
CA VAL A 98 -3.75 0.40 18.98
C VAL A 98 -4.87 -0.37 19.64
N ALA A 99 -4.57 -1.56 20.16
CA ALA A 99 -5.48 -2.32 21.01
C ALA A 99 -5.00 -2.28 22.46
N GLU A 100 -5.90 -1.90 23.37
CA GLU A 100 -5.72 -2.10 24.82
C GLU A 100 -6.38 -3.42 25.21
N LEU A 101 -5.64 -4.29 25.89
CA LEU A 101 -6.15 -5.57 26.38
C LEU A 101 -6.68 -5.45 27.82
N GLU A 102 -7.49 -6.40 28.28
CA GLU A 102 -8.07 -6.37 29.65
C GLU A 102 -7.00 -6.39 30.76
N ASN A 103 -5.83 -6.97 30.49
CA ASN A 103 -4.69 -6.96 31.39
C ASN A 103 -3.88 -5.65 31.39
N GLY A 104 -4.32 -4.63 30.64
CA GLY A 104 -3.67 -3.31 30.55
C GLY A 104 -2.55 -3.20 29.52
N SER A 105 -2.17 -4.28 28.83
CA SER A 105 -1.14 -4.22 27.79
C SER A 105 -1.64 -3.52 26.51
N LEU A 106 -0.74 -2.86 25.80
CA LEU A 106 -1.01 -2.15 24.55
C LEU A 106 -0.32 -2.83 23.37
N LEU A 107 -1.06 -3.08 22.30
CA LEU A 107 -0.55 -3.61 21.04
C LEU A 107 -0.61 -2.53 19.96
N HIS A 108 0.57 -2.11 19.48
CA HIS A 108 0.70 -1.08 18.47
C HIS A 108 0.82 -1.69 17.08
N GLY A 109 -0.17 -1.46 16.23
CA GLY A 109 -0.18 -1.86 14.83
C GLY A 109 -1.17 -2.98 14.56
N GLN A 110 -1.88 -2.85 13.44
CA GLN A 110 -2.91 -3.80 13.03
C GLN A 110 -2.37 -5.23 12.85
N ASN A 111 -1.11 -5.40 12.45
CA ASN A 111 -0.46 -6.71 12.35
C ASN A 111 -0.31 -7.40 13.71
N LEU A 112 0.05 -6.70 14.79
CA LEU A 112 0.18 -7.33 16.11
C LEU A 112 -1.17 -7.72 16.71
N ILE A 113 -2.23 -7.01 16.30
CA ILE A 113 -3.61 -7.28 16.74
C ILE A 113 -4.18 -8.50 15.99
N SER A 114 -4.01 -8.53 14.66
CA SER A 114 -4.57 -9.58 13.79
C SER A 114 -3.70 -10.84 13.69
N HIS A 115 -2.37 -10.69 13.83
CA HIS A 115 -1.39 -11.78 13.72
C HIS A 115 -0.42 -11.79 14.92
N PRO A 116 -0.90 -12.17 16.12
CA PRO A 116 -0.05 -12.18 17.30
C PRO A 116 1.12 -13.16 17.12
N GLY A 117 2.33 -12.70 17.46
CA GLY A 117 3.58 -13.44 17.21
C GLY A 117 4.23 -13.15 15.86
N GLY A 118 3.66 -12.25 15.04
CA GLY A 118 4.29 -11.73 13.82
C GLY A 118 4.36 -12.71 12.65
N LYS A 119 3.61 -13.82 12.72
CA LYS A 119 3.58 -14.85 11.68
C LYS A 119 2.31 -14.69 10.84
N VAL A 120 2.49 -14.62 9.53
CA VAL A 120 1.39 -14.47 8.55
C VAL A 120 0.69 -15.81 8.30
N GLU A 121 1.33 -16.94 8.62
CA GLU A 121 0.72 -18.26 8.50
C GLU A 121 -0.28 -18.49 9.64
N GLU A 122 -1.56 -18.69 9.29
CA GLU A 122 -2.65 -18.91 10.25
C GLU A 122 -2.37 -20.06 11.23
N SER A 123 -1.73 -21.12 10.75
CA SER A 123 -1.36 -22.30 11.56
C SER A 123 -0.32 -22.01 12.65
N LYS A 124 0.31 -20.83 12.63
CA LYS A 124 1.32 -20.40 13.61
C LYS A 124 0.90 -19.16 14.39
N LEU A 125 -0.37 -18.75 14.29
CA LEU A 125 -0.92 -17.63 15.05
C LEU A 125 -0.88 -17.95 16.55
N GLN A 126 -0.29 -17.04 17.31
CA GLN A 126 -0.39 -17.08 18.76
C GLN A 126 -1.71 -16.46 19.20
N ARG A 127 -2.22 -16.89 20.35
CA ARG A 127 -3.33 -16.17 20.99
C ARG A 127 -2.82 -14.87 21.58
N LEU A 128 -3.69 -13.85 21.56
CA LEU A 128 -3.45 -12.65 22.35
C LEU A 128 -3.32 -13.00 23.83
N PRO A 129 -2.48 -12.29 24.59
CA PRO A 129 -2.27 -12.59 26.01
C PRO A 129 -3.49 -12.27 26.89
N SER A 130 -4.44 -11.49 26.38
CA SER A 130 -5.73 -11.19 27.02
C SER A 130 -6.73 -10.71 25.96
N LYS A 131 -8.03 -10.64 26.30
CA LYS A 131 -9.07 -10.13 25.40
C LYS A 131 -8.85 -8.64 25.11
N ILE A 132 -9.27 -8.20 23.93
CA ILE A 132 -9.25 -6.78 23.57
C ILE A 132 -10.33 -6.06 24.36
N ARG A 133 -9.92 -5.05 25.14
CA ARG A 133 -10.83 -4.16 25.88
C ARG A 133 -11.36 -3.05 24.97
N ARG A 134 -10.49 -2.42 24.19
CA ARG A 134 -10.85 -1.38 23.19
C ARG A 134 -9.78 -1.23 22.12
N ILE A 135 -10.18 -0.62 21.01
CA ILE A 135 -9.30 -0.25 19.90
C ILE A 135 -9.44 1.26 19.65
N PHE A 136 -8.32 1.92 19.37
CA PHE A 136 -8.30 3.35 19.03
C PHE A 136 -7.17 3.68 18.06
N TYR A 137 -7.27 4.85 17.43
CA TYR A 137 -6.21 5.39 16.57
C TYR A 137 -5.19 6.18 17.39
N ASN A 138 -3.91 6.03 17.06
CA ASN A 138 -2.80 6.82 17.61
C ASN A 138 -1.99 7.41 16.45
N GLY A 139 -1.81 8.72 16.40
CA GLY A 139 -1.15 9.44 15.30
C GLY A 139 -0.62 10.81 15.67
#